data_AF-A0A7V6TFW1-F1
#
_entry.id   AF-A0A7V6TFW1-F1
#
_cell.length_a   1.000
_cell.length_b   1.000
_cell.length_c   1.000
_cell.angle_alpha   90.00
_cell.angle_beta   90.00
_cell.angle_gamma   90.00
#
_symmetry.space_group_name_H-M   'P 1'
#
loop_
_entity.id
_entity.type
_entity.pdbx_description
1 polymer ?
#
loop_
_entity_poly.entity_id
_entity_poly.type
_entity_poly.pdbx_seq_one_letter_code
_entity_poly.pdbx_strand_id
1 'polypeptide(L)'
;MAKLNKLSVAYISLVGKPANKRDIVYKSADAKFTDTKIIKITKSDAEGLVYGTVYEPGVKDTDGDWADEKTIKEAAHAFLRKGALGNVDTNHDEKPNGAHVVESYLDEKGAWQVGVQMDPKSDEFIRVQKGELTGLSMGAYCVKSDEEPPTNGAEENNNGEVMKVIGELRDEVKKMATELANVKEGVAKVPKSRQLNLDGGNVTITEKSEGEGLFSEFNFNALE
;
A
#
# COMPACT_ATOMS: atom_id res chain seq x y z
N MET A 1 -4.15 22.31 3.00
CA MET A 1 -5.03 21.15 2.85
C MET A 1 -6.38 21.67 2.45
N ALA A 2 -6.77 21.47 1.21
CA ALA A 2 -8.04 21.91 0.70
C ALA A 2 -8.70 20.83 -0.15
N LYS A 3 -10.03 20.81 -0.12
CA LYS A 3 -10.80 20.16 -1.15
C LYS A 3 -10.74 20.99 -2.43
N LEU A 4 -10.38 20.35 -3.53
CA LEU A 4 -10.40 20.91 -4.86
C LEU A 4 -11.81 20.80 -5.43
N ASN A 5 -12.41 21.94 -5.76
CA ASN A 5 -13.71 22.04 -6.42
C ASN A 5 -13.54 22.73 -7.78
N LYS A 6 -14.48 22.50 -8.71
CA LYS A 6 -14.47 23.10 -10.06
C LYS A 6 -13.11 22.93 -10.75
N LEU A 7 -12.61 21.70 -10.74
CA LEU A 7 -11.30 21.35 -11.25
C LEU A 7 -11.27 21.41 -12.79
N SER A 8 -10.38 22.25 -13.33
CA SER A 8 -10.16 22.41 -14.77
C SER A 8 -8.71 22.09 -15.10
N VAL A 9 -8.50 20.93 -15.69
CA VAL A 9 -7.16 20.37 -15.96
C VAL A 9 -6.64 20.92 -17.26
N ALA A 10 -5.51 21.61 -17.23
CA ALA A 10 -4.85 22.19 -18.39
C ALA A 10 -3.84 21.23 -19.02
N TYR A 11 -3.05 20.54 -18.18
CA TYR A 11 -1.98 19.64 -18.59
C TYR A 11 -1.93 18.37 -17.73
N ILE A 12 -1.49 17.27 -18.35
CA ILE A 12 -1.06 16.06 -17.66
C ILE A 12 0.47 15.99 -17.78
N SER A 13 1.17 16.02 -16.65
CA SER A 13 2.62 16.13 -16.61
C SER A 13 3.28 14.80 -16.28
N LEU A 14 4.27 14.40 -17.08
CA LEU A 14 5.22 13.35 -16.73
C LEU A 14 6.20 13.91 -15.70
N VAL A 15 6.27 13.30 -14.52
CA VAL A 15 7.10 13.79 -13.41
C VAL A 15 7.94 12.69 -12.79
N GLY A 16 9.08 13.05 -12.20
CA GLY A 16 9.94 12.08 -11.49
C GLY A 16 9.41 11.64 -10.12
N LYS A 17 8.52 12.42 -9.49
CA LYS A 17 7.78 12.04 -8.28
C LYS A 17 6.39 12.68 -8.36
N PRO A 18 5.31 11.88 -8.45
CA PRO A 18 3.97 12.44 -8.55
C PRO A 18 3.44 12.94 -7.23
N ALA A 19 2.56 13.94 -7.33
CA ALA A 19 1.84 14.46 -6.18
C ALA A 19 0.97 13.37 -5.51
N ASN A 20 0.50 12.38 -6.26
CA ASN A 20 -0.31 11.30 -5.70
C ASN A 20 0.51 10.16 -5.06
N LYS A 21 1.84 10.32 -4.92
CA LYS A 21 2.78 9.33 -4.32
C LYS A 21 2.73 7.92 -4.94
N ARG A 22 2.48 7.81 -6.25
CA ARG A 22 2.28 6.54 -6.97
C ARG A 22 3.22 6.42 -8.18
N ASP A 23 4.12 5.43 -8.18
CA ASP A 23 5.15 5.27 -9.23
C ASP A 23 4.63 4.75 -10.60
N ILE A 24 5.29 5.14 -11.71
CA ILE A 24 5.20 4.57 -13.06
C ILE A 24 5.89 3.22 -13.07
N VAL A 25 5.28 2.25 -13.76
CA VAL A 25 5.66 0.85 -13.75
C VAL A 25 5.76 0.31 -15.18
N TYR A 26 6.79 -0.49 -15.40
CA TYR A 26 7.14 -1.15 -16.67
C TYR A 26 6.64 -2.59 -16.72
N LYS A 27 6.33 -3.09 -17.92
CA LYS A 27 6.27 -4.55 -18.13
C LYS A 27 6.77 -4.98 -19.51
N SER A 28 7.84 -5.79 -19.50
CA SER A 28 8.24 -6.67 -20.60
C SER A 28 7.57 -8.05 -20.43
N ALA A 29 7.61 -8.88 -21.48
CA ALA A 29 6.68 -9.99 -21.74
C ALA A 29 6.49 -11.08 -20.65
N ASP A 30 7.33 -11.18 -19.62
CA ASP A 30 7.28 -12.27 -18.64
C ASP A 30 7.10 -11.76 -17.19
N ALA A 31 5.90 -11.92 -16.61
CA ALA A 31 5.71 -12.22 -15.18
C ALA A 31 4.23 -12.34 -14.77
N LYS A 32 3.94 -13.40 -14.03
CA LYS A 32 2.62 -13.80 -13.52
C LYS A 32 2.10 -12.88 -12.40
N PHE A 33 0.77 -12.85 -12.31
CA PHE A 33 -0.06 -12.05 -11.42
C PHE A 33 0.07 -12.48 -9.96
N THR A 34 0.29 -11.54 -9.04
CA THR A 34 -0.05 -11.71 -7.61
C THR A 34 -0.66 -10.41 -7.08
N ASP A 35 -1.92 -10.49 -6.69
CA ASP A 35 -2.71 -9.41 -6.12
C ASP A 35 -2.11 -8.88 -4.80
N THR A 36 -1.86 -7.57 -4.75
CA THR A 36 -2.05 -6.76 -3.54
C THR A 36 -2.32 -5.32 -3.99
N LYS A 37 -3.56 -4.84 -3.77
CA LYS A 37 -4.09 -3.51 -4.17
C LYS A 37 -3.14 -2.36 -3.76
N ILE A 38 -2.28 -1.95 -4.68
CA ILE A 38 -1.68 -0.61 -4.77
C ILE A 38 -1.85 -0.26 -6.24
N ILE A 39 -2.78 0.64 -6.58
CA ILE A 39 -3.14 0.96 -7.98
C ILE A 39 -1.95 1.68 -8.60
N LYS A 40 -1.11 0.87 -9.25
CA LYS A 40 0.15 1.16 -9.93
C LYS A 40 -0.06 0.91 -11.42
N ILE A 41 0.74 1.56 -12.22
CA ILE A 41 0.68 1.52 -13.69
C ILE A 41 0.79 0.07 -14.19
N THR A 42 -0.11 -0.30 -15.10
CA THR A 42 -0.41 -1.72 -15.36
C THR A 42 0.30 -2.27 -16.60
N LYS A 43 0.82 -1.41 -17.50
CA LYS A 43 1.45 -1.82 -18.78
C LYS A 43 2.31 -0.71 -19.40
N SER A 44 3.36 -1.10 -20.14
CA SER A 44 3.95 -0.28 -21.20
C SER A 44 4.36 -1.20 -22.34
N ASP A 45 3.94 -0.94 -23.57
CA ASP A 45 4.34 -1.77 -24.72
C ASP A 45 5.59 -1.19 -25.42
N ALA A 46 6.19 -2.00 -26.29
CA ALA A 46 7.26 -1.54 -27.18
C ALA A 46 6.78 -0.48 -28.18
N GLU A 47 5.47 -0.21 -28.23
CA GLU A 47 4.83 0.74 -29.13
C GLU A 47 4.71 2.15 -28.51
N GLY A 48 5.12 2.34 -27.26
CA GLY A 48 5.22 3.66 -26.62
C GLY A 48 4.04 4.03 -25.73
N LEU A 49 3.21 3.06 -25.33
CA LEU A 49 2.04 3.34 -24.50
C LEU A 49 2.39 3.31 -23.01
N VAL A 50 1.98 4.33 -22.25
CA VAL A 50 2.20 4.46 -20.81
C VAL A 50 0.88 4.72 -20.11
N TYR A 51 0.48 3.86 -19.17
CA TYR A 51 -0.75 4.05 -18.40
C TYR A 51 -0.49 4.82 -17.11
N GLY A 52 -1.51 5.45 -16.52
CA GLY A 52 -1.37 6.17 -15.25
C GLY A 52 -2.65 6.68 -14.64
N THR A 53 -2.64 6.85 -13.32
CA THR A 53 -3.71 7.52 -12.57
C THR A 53 -3.39 9.00 -12.46
N VAL A 54 -4.27 9.85 -12.99
CA VAL A 54 -4.12 11.31 -12.91
C VAL A 54 -4.53 11.83 -11.54
N TYR A 55 -5.65 11.34 -11.00
CA TYR A 55 -6.16 11.75 -9.70
C TYR A 55 -7.10 10.71 -9.08
N GLU A 56 -7.04 10.52 -7.76
CA GLU A 56 -7.84 9.53 -7.01
C GLU A 56 -8.77 10.23 -6.01
N PRO A 57 -10.07 9.86 -5.96
CA PRO A 57 -11.01 10.51 -5.08
C PRO A 57 -10.75 10.21 -3.60
N GLY A 58 -10.95 11.20 -2.75
CA GLY A 58 -10.85 11.06 -1.29
C GLY A 58 -9.42 10.84 -0.77
N VAL A 59 -8.41 10.88 -1.63
CA VAL A 59 -6.99 10.71 -1.27
C VAL A 59 -6.28 12.06 -1.34
N LYS A 60 -5.52 12.38 -0.29
CA LYS A 60 -4.68 13.58 -0.27
C LYS A 60 -3.41 13.38 -1.11
N ASP A 61 -3.09 14.36 -1.93
CA ASP A 61 -1.83 14.45 -2.67
C ASP A 61 -0.66 14.90 -1.76
N THR A 62 0.52 15.17 -2.34
CA THR A 62 1.72 15.62 -1.63
C THR A 62 1.56 17.00 -1.02
N ASP A 63 0.71 17.82 -1.59
CA ASP A 63 0.40 19.18 -1.11
C ASP A 63 -0.71 19.15 -0.05
N GLY A 64 -1.29 17.97 0.18
CA GLY A 64 -2.35 17.72 1.16
C GLY A 64 -3.73 18.08 0.66
N ASP A 65 -3.90 18.28 -0.65
CA ASP A 65 -5.16 18.59 -1.32
C ASP A 65 -5.83 17.31 -1.83
N TRP A 66 -7.15 17.31 -2.00
CA TRP A 66 -7.93 16.14 -2.42
C TRP A 66 -9.17 16.56 -3.21
N ALA A 67 -9.80 15.64 -3.94
CA ALA A 67 -11.04 15.90 -4.68
C ALA A 67 -12.01 14.73 -4.51
N ASP A 68 -13.30 14.97 -4.72
CA ASP A 68 -14.31 13.91 -4.78
C ASP A 68 -14.44 13.33 -6.20
N GLU A 69 -15.06 12.16 -6.31
CA GLU A 69 -15.26 11.46 -7.60
C GLU A 69 -15.98 12.33 -8.62
N LYS A 70 -17.00 13.09 -8.18
CA LYS A 70 -17.76 13.96 -9.06
C LYS A 70 -16.86 15.02 -9.70
N THR A 71 -16.02 15.66 -8.90
CA THR A 71 -15.09 16.69 -9.38
C THR A 71 -14.06 16.10 -10.34
N ILE A 72 -13.52 14.92 -10.04
CA ILE A 72 -12.56 14.21 -10.91
C ILE A 72 -13.22 13.84 -12.24
N LYS A 73 -14.45 13.33 -12.21
CA LYS A 73 -15.24 12.98 -13.40
C LYS A 73 -15.50 14.18 -14.31
N GLU A 74 -15.94 15.30 -13.72
CA GLU A 74 -16.18 16.53 -14.46
C GLU A 74 -14.89 17.05 -15.12
N ALA A 75 -13.76 17.02 -14.39
CA ALA A 75 -12.45 17.39 -14.90
C ALA A 75 -11.98 16.49 -16.05
N ALA A 76 -12.06 15.17 -15.89
CA ALA A 76 -11.67 14.18 -16.90
C ALA A 76 -12.48 14.39 -18.20
N HIS A 77 -13.80 14.50 -18.09
CA HIS A 77 -14.65 14.72 -19.25
C HIS A 77 -14.41 16.08 -19.91
N ALA A 78 -14.20 17.14 -19.13
CA ALA A 78 -13.91 18.47 -19.67
C ALA A 78 -12.58 18.48 -20.42
N PHE A 79 -11.55 17.79 -19.91
CA PHE A 79 -10.25 17.63 -20.56
C PHE A 79 -10.37 17.02 -21.96
N LEU A 80 -11.15 15.94 -22.10
CA LEU A 80 -11.41 15.31 -23.39
C LEU A 80 -12.23 16.22 -24.32
N ARG A 81 -13.31 16.84 -23.80
CA ARG A 81 -14.22 17.67 -24.62
C ARG A 81 -13.54 18.88 -25.24
N LYS A 82 -12.54 19.46 -24.57
CA LYS A 82 -11.80 20.62 -25.09
C LYS A 82 -10.65 20.23 -26.02
N GLY A 83 -10.47 18.95 -26.33
CA GLY A 83 -9.42 18.48 -27.22
C GLY A 83 -8.01 18.54 -26.64
N ALA A 84 -7.86 18.53 -25.30
CA ALA A 84 -6.56 18.67 -24.64
C ALA A 84 -5.72 17.37 -24.63
N LEU A 85 -6.01 16.41 -25.51
CA LEU A 85 -5.35 15.10 -25.53
C LEU A 85 -3.82 15.21 -25.73
N GLY A 86 -3.36 16.22 -26.47
CA GLY A 86 -1.93 16.51 -26.66
C GLY A 86 -1.31 17.43 -25.60
N ASN A 87 -2.07 17.85 -24.58
CA ASN A 87 -1.57 18.68 -23.48
C ASN A 87 -0.86 17.79 -22.44
N VAL A 88 0.17 17.09 -22.90
CA VAL A 88 1.06 16.30 -22.06
C VAL A 88 2.42 16.97 -22.03
N ASP A 89 2.91 17.32 -20.84
CA ASP A 89 4.16 18.04 -20.65
C ASP A 89 5.10 17.27 -19.69
N THR A 90 6.28 17.82 -19.41
CA THR A 90 7.25 17.18 -18.52
C THR A 90 7.62 18.13 -17.39
N ASN A 91 7.49 17.68 -16.14
CA ASN A 91 7.83 18.47 -14.95
C ASN A 91 7.14 19.84 -14.87
N HIS A 92 5.87 19.93 -15.28
CA HIS A 92 5.07 21.17 -15.21
C HIS A 92 5.69 22.35 -15.96
N ASP A 93 6.37 22.09 -17.08
CA ASP A 93 6.93 23.13 -17.93
C ASP A 93 5.91 23.75 -18.90
N GLU A 94 4.67 23.23 -18.90
CA GLU A 94 3.53 23.64 -19.71
C GLU A 94 3.82 23.63 -21.22
N LYS A 95 4.73 22.75 -21.65
CA LYS A 95 5.10 22.56 -23.05
C LYS A 95 4.74 21.16 -23.51
N PRO A 96 3.85 21.02 -24.51
CA PRO A 96 3.56 19.73 -25.11
C PRO A 96 4.85 19.01 -25.55
N ASN A 97 5.08 17.82 -25.01
CA ASN A 97 6.26 17.00 -25.30
C ASN A 97 6.04 16.00 -26.45
N GLY A 98 4.91 16.11 -27.16
CA GLY A 98 4.53 15.23 -28.26
C GLY A 98 3.78 13.96 -27.83
N ALA A 99 3.68 13.67 -26.54
CA ALA A 99 2.83 12.60 -26.04
C ALA A 99 1.34 12.96 -26.11
N HIS A 100 0.50 11.94 -26.24
CA HIS A 100 -0.95 12.10 -26.41
C HIS A 100 -1.73 11.13 -25.55
N VAL A 101 -2.75 11.61 -24.85
CA VAL A 101 -3.75 10.75 -24.22
C VAL A 101 -4.56 10.05 -25.31
N VAL A 102 -4.49 8.73 -25.35
CA VAL A 102 -5.23 7.87 -26.31
C VAL A 102 -6.31 7.04 -25.62
N GLU A 103 -6.19 6.84 -24.31
CA GLU A 103 -7.21 6.18 -23.49
C GLU A 103 -7.51 7.05 -22.27
N SER A 104 -8.78 7.14 -21.88
CA SER A 104 -9.20 7.86 -20.68
C SER A 104 -10.50 7.29 -20.15
N TYR A 105 -10.50 6.86 -18.89
CA TYR A 105 -11.68 6.30 -18.23
C TYR A 105 -11.65 6.56 -16.71
N LEU A 106 -12.78 6.35 -16.06
CA LEU A 106 -12.86 6.28 -14.60
C LEU A 106 -12.92 4.81 -14.19
N ASP A 107 -12.10 4.41 -13.23
CA ASP A 107 -12.21 3.07 -12.65
C ASP A 107 -13.41 2.94 -11.70
N GLU A 108 -13.61 1.74 -11.13
CA GLU A 108 -14.73 1.44 -10.23
C GLU A 108 -14.75 2.32 -8.97
N LYS A 109 -13.62 2.93 -8.61
CA LYS A 109 -13.49 3.82 -7.46
C LYS A 109 -13.64 5.29 -7.86
N GLY A 110 -13.84 5.59 -9.14
CA GLY A 110 -13.92 6.95 -9.64
C GLY A 110 -12.57 7.64 -9.83
N ALA A 111 -11.45 6.90 -9.79
CA ALA A 111 -10.14 7.46 -10.09
C ALA A 111 -9.94 7.62 -11.60
N TRP A 112 -9.33 8.73 -12.00
CA TRP A 112 -9.12 9.03 -13.42
C TRP A 112 -7.87 8.34 -13.94
N GLN A 113 -8.08 7.40 -14.85
CA GLN A 113 -7.05 6.61 -15.50
C GLN A 113 -6.86 7.09 -16.93
N VAL A 114 -5.61 7.15 -17.38
CA VAL A 114 -5.25 7.50 -18.75
C VAL A 114 -4.22 6.53 -19.32
N GLY A 115 -4.28 6.34 -20.64
CA GLY A 115 -3.21 5.77 -21.45
C GLY A 115 -2.62 6.87 -22.32
N VAL A 116 -1.31 7.07 -22.23
CA VAL A 116 -0.54 8.11 -22.91
C VAL A 116 0.37 7.45 -23.94
N GLN A 117 0.10 7.71 -25.21
CA GLN A 117 0.96 7.32 -26.32
C GLN A 117 2.14 8.29 -26.43
N MET A 118 3.34 7.74 -26.50
CA MET A 118 4.60 8.45 -26.68
C MET A 118 5.31 7.93 -27.94
N ASP A 119 6.25 8.70 -28.49
CA ASP A 119 7.18 8.17 -29.48
C ASP A 119 8.19 7.26 -28.76
N PRO A 120 8.31 5.97 -29.12
CA PRO A 120 9.31 5.08 -28.51
C PRO A 120 10.76 5.55 -28.62
N LYS A 121 11.05 6.51 -29.51
CA LYS A 121 12.37 7.09 -29.71
C LYS A 121 12.56 8.43 -29.00
N SER A 122 11.54 8.99 -28.33
CA SER A 122 11.69 10.26 -27.65
C SER A 122 12.55 10.14 -26.38
N ASP A 123 13.22 11.24 -26.03
CA ASP A 123 14.00 11.31 -24.80
C ASP A 123 13.09 11.11 -23.58
N GLU A 124 11.86 11.62 -23.61
CA GLU A 124 10.88 11.43 -22.55
C GLU A 124 10.54 9.95 -22.36
N PHE A 125 10.28 9.21 -23.43
CA PHE A 125 9.96 7.79 -23.31
C PHE A 125 11.16 7.00 -22.80
N ILE A 126 12.38 7.32 -23.24
CA ILE A 126 13.60 6.70 -22.70
C ILE A 126 13.76 6.99 -21.21
N ARG A 127 13.41 8.19 -20.74
CA ARG A 127 13.42 8.56 -19.31
C ARG A 127 12.32 7.85 -18.53
N VAL A 128 11.15 7.68 -19.15
CA VAL A 128 10.10 6.72 -18.76
C VAL A 128 10.50 5.29 -19.16
N GLN A 129 11.75 4.91 -19.36
CA GLN A 129 12.12 3.48 -19.39
C GLN A 129 13.20 3.21 -18.35
N LYS A 130 14.05 4.23 -18.13
CA LYS A 130 15.04 4.27 -17.05
C LYS A 130 14.43 4.48 -15.66
N GLY A 131 13.13 4.78 -15.57
CA GLY A 131 12.48 5.06 -14.28
C GLY A 131 12.81 6.44 -13.72
N GLU A 132 13.22 7.39 -14.57
CA GLU A 132 13.48 8.78 -14.16
C GLU A 132 12.19 9.60 -14.06
N LEU A 133 11.21 9.26 -14.91
CA LEU A 133 9.86 9.76 -14.85
C LEU A 133 9.01 8.64 -14.27
N THR A 134 8.54 8.83 -13.03
CA THR A 134 7.78 7.84 -12.26
C THR A 134 6.37 8.29 -11.91
N GLY A 135 5.84 9.36 -12.48
CA GLY A 135 4.47 9.76 -12.16
C GLY A 135 3.75 10.52 -13.25
N LEU A 136 2.43 10.51 -13.12
CA LEU A 136 1.59 11.56 -13.67
C LEU A 136 1.26 12.57 -12.58
N SER A 137 1.33 13.83 -12.95
CA SER A 137 0.80 14.94 -12.17
C SER A 137 -0.15 15.74 -13.05
N MET A 138 -0.94 16.59 -12.42
CA MET A 138 -2.01 17.31 -13.10
C MET A 138 -1.81 18.80 -12.87
N GLY A 139 -1.61 19.55 -13.96
CA GLY A 139 -1.65 21.01 -13.93
C GLY A 139 -3.10 21.48 -14.09
N ALA A 140 -3.68 22.07 -13.05
CA ALA A 140 -5.11 22.43 -13.05
C ALA A 140 -5.42 23.75 -12.34
N TYR A 141 -6.47 24.42 -12.81
CA TYR A 141 -7.11 25.53 -12.11
C TYR A 141 -8.27 24.98 -11.27
N CYS A 142 -8.41 25.43 -10.04
CA CYS A 142 -9.43 24.95 -9.11
C CYS A 142 -9.88 26.04 -8.13
N VAL A 143 -11.01 25.79 -7.48
CA VAL A 143 -11.47 26.55 -6.31
C VAL A 143 -11.25 25.68 -5.07
N LYS A 144 -10.50 26.20 -4.10
CA LYS A 144 -10.17 25.49 -2.85
C LYS A 144 -11.22 25.77 -1.77
N SER A 145 -11.61 24.74 -1.02
CA SER A 145 -12.40 24.87 0.22
C SER A 145 -11.77 24.09 1.38
N ASP A 146 -12.07 24.48 2.62
CA ASP A 146 -11.49 23.87 3.84
C ASP A 146 -12.21 22.58 4.27
N GLU A 147 -12.76 21.83 3.32
CA GLU A 147 -13.37 20.52 3.59
C GLU A 147 -12.30 19.44 3.69
N GLU A 148 -12.38 18.62 4.72
CA GLU A 148 -11.58 17.39 4.84
C GLU A 148 -12.21 16.28 3.98
N PRO A 149 -11.40 15.34 3.44
CA PRO A 149 -11.94 14.19 2.73
C PRO A 149 -12.90 13.47 3.66
N PRO A 150 -14.03 12.97 3.15
CA PRO A 150 -14.91 12.19 3.98
C PRO A 150 -14.08 11.10 4.64
N THR A 151 -14.15 11.03 5.97
CA THR A 151 -13.68 9.89 6.74
C THR A 151 -14.66 8.75 6.50
N ASN A 152 -14.84 8.36 5.23
CA ASN A 152 -15.72 7.27 4.92
C ASN A 152 -15.06 6.00 5.46
N GLY A 153 -15.78 5.36 6.38
CA GLY A 153 -15.60 3.96 6.67
C GLY A 153 -15.38 3.21 5.35
N ALA A 154 -14.37 2.36 5.38
CA ALA A 154 -14.23 1.27 4.42
C ALA A 154 -15.62 0.70 4.14
N GLU A 155 -15.96 0.63 2.86
CA GLU A 155 -17.17 0.04 2.32
C GLU A 155 -17.71 -1.10 3.21
N GLU A 156 -18.92 -0.86 3.75
CA GLU A 156 -19.75 -1.83 4.44
C GLU A 156 -20.29 -2.86 3.44
N ASN A 157 -19.47 -3.84 3.11
CA ASN A 157 -19.90 -5.08 2.49
C ASN A 157 -18.77 -6.10 2.64
N ASN A 158 -18.69 -6.62 3.88
CA ASN A 158 -17.93 -7.78 4.42
C ASN A 158 -17.19 -7.47 5.74
N ASN A 159 -17.19 -6.22 6.20
CA ASN A 159 -16.53 -5.82 7.46
C ASN A 159 -17.17 -6.42 8.74
N GLY A 160 -18.41 -6.87 8.69
CA GLY A 160 -19.07 -7.49 9.86
C GLY A 160 -18.42 -8.82 10.27
N GLU A 161 -18.09 -9.67 9.30
CA GLU A 161 -17.44 -10.96 9.57
C GLU A 161 -15.96 -10.77 9.90
N VAL A 162 -15.26 -9.88 9.21
CA VAL A 162 -13.84 -9.59 9.49
C VAL A 162 -13.66 -8.95 10.86
N MET A 163 -14.53 -8.00 11.26
CA MET A 163 -14.48 -7.41 12.60
C MET A 163 -14.88 -8.41 13.69
N LYS A 164 -15.80 -9.33 13.40
CA LYS A 164 -16.14 -10.42 14.30
C LYS A 164 -14.95 -11.35 14.53
N VAL A 165 -14.27 -11.77 13.45
CA VAL A 165 -13.07 -12.61 13.53
C VAL A 165 -11.94 -11.88 14.25
N ILE A 166 -11.72 -10.58 14.01
CA ILE A 166 -10.71 -9.79 14.75
C ILE A 166 -11.07 -9.67 16.24
N GLY A 167 -12.37 -9.54 16.57
CA GLY A 167 -12.88 -9.55 17.93
C GLY A 167 -12.62 -10.88 18.64
N GLU A 168 -12.99 -11.99 17.99
CA GLU A 168 -12.77 -13.35 18.48
C GLU A 168 -11.28 -13.63 18.70
N LEU A 169 -10.41 -13.26 17.74
CA LEU A 169 -8.96 -13.42 17.87
C LEU A 169 -8.39 -12.61 19.05
N ARG A 170 -8.88 -11.38 19.25
CA ARG A 170 -8.44 -10.53 20.37
C ARG A 170 -8.81 -11.15 21.72
N ASP A 171 -10.00 -11.74 21.82
CA ASP A 171 -10.46 -12.37 23.05
C ASP A 171 -9.71 -13.67 23.33
N GLU A 172 -9.41 -14.48 22.31
CA GLU A 172 -8.52 -15.64 22.46
C GLU A 172 -7.10 -15.24 22.88
N VAL A 173 -6.52 -14.19 22.30
CA VAL A 173 -5.19 -13.68 22.70
C VAL A 173 -5.18 -13.21 24.15
N LYS A 174 -6.24 -12.53 24.61
CA LYS A 174 -6.38 -12.16 26.03
C LYS A 174 -6.50 -13.38 26.94
N LYS A 175 -7.24 -14.40 26.50
CA LYS A 175 -7.37 -15.65 27.24
C LYS A 175 -6.03 -16.37 27.35
N MET A 176 -5.29 -16.50 26.26
CA MET A 176 -3.93 -17.06 26.25
C MET A 176 -2.97 -16.28 27.14
N ALA A 177 -3.03 -14.94 27.13
CA ALA A 177 -2.20 -14.12 28.01
C ALA A 177 -2.51 -14.35 29.49
N THR A 178 -3.79 -14.55 29.83
CA THR A 178 -4.25 -14.86 31.19
C THR A 178 -3.82 -16.26 31.62
N GLU A 179 -3.98 -17.26 30.74
CA GLU A 179 -3.54 -18.63 30.99
C GLU A 179 -2.02 -18.71 31.16
N LEU A 180 -1.24 -17.99 30.34
CA LEU A 180 0.22 -17.90 30.48
C LEU A 180 0.63 -17.26 31.80
N ALA A 181 -0.10 -16.23 32.25
CA ALA A 181 0.14 -15.62 33.56
C ALA A 181 -0.11 -16.62 34.70
N ASN A 182 -1.22 -17.37 34.63
CA ASN A 182 -1.55 -18.41 35.60
C ASN A 182 -0.53 -19.56 35.61
N VAL A 183 -0.05 -19.99 34.43
CA VAL A 183 1.01 -21.00 34.31
C VAL A 183 2.32 -20.50 34.93
N LYS A 184 2.73 -19.26 34.65
CA LYS A 184 3.93 -18.66 35.26
C LYS A 184 3.81 -18.59 36.78
N GLU A 185 2.64 -18.23 37.30
CA GLU A 185 2.38 -18.22 38.74
C GLU A 185 2.40 -19.63 39.34
N GLY A 186 1.83 -20.62 38.65
CA GLY A 186 1.88 -22.03 39.03
C GLY A 186 3.31 -22.57 39.09
N VAL A 187 4.12 -22.28 38.06
CA VAL A 187 5.55 -22.64 38.00
C VAL A 187 6.32 -22.00 39.14
N ALA A 188 6.05 -20.74 39.47
CA ALA A 188 6.68 -20.05 40.60
C ALA A 188 6.32 -20.66 41.97
N LYS A 189 5.16 -21.30 42.09
CA LYS A 189 4.70 -22.02 43.29
C LYS A 189 5.24 -23.45 43.38
N VAL A 190 5.87 -23.99 42.34
CA VAL A 190 6.51 -25.32 42.39
C VAL A 190 7.70 -25.25 43.35
N PRO A 191 7.74 -26.06 44.42
CA PRO A 191 8.89 -26.11 45.32
C PRO A 191 10.17 -26.43 44.54
N LYS A 192 11.28 -25.77 44.87
CA LYS A 192 12.58 -25.96 44.18
C LYS A 192 13.04 -27.43 44.15
N SER A 193 12.72 -28.20 45.20
CA SER A 193 13.00 -29.65 45.29
C SER A 193 12.23 -30.51 44.28
N ARG A 194 11.23 -29.95 43.58
CA ARG A 194 10.44 -30.62 42.54
C ARG A 194 10.60 -29.99 41.16
N GLN A 195 11.52 -29.03 41.00
CA GLN A 195 11.79 -28.38 39.72
C GLN A 195 12.87 -29.16 38.95
N LEU A 196 12.50 -29.60 37.75
CA LEU A 196 13.40 -30.21 36.76
C LEU A 196 13.88 -29.10 35.82
N ASN A 197 15.19 -28.89 35.75
CA ASN A 197 15.82 -28.02 34.77
C ASN A 197 16.26 -28.87 33.58
N LEU A 198 15.81 -28.48 32.39
CA LEU A 198 16.14 -29.12 31.12
C LEU A 198 17.09 -28.19 30.37
N ASP A 199 18.33 -28.62 30.16
CA ASP A 199 19.32 -27.92 29.34
C ASP A 199 19.82 -28.86 28.23
N GLY A 200 19.27 -28.68 27.03
CA GLY A 200 19.50 -29.60 25.91
C GLY A 200 19.07 -31.03 26.23
N GLY A 201 20.03 -31.97 26.19
CA GLY A 201 19.80 -33.40 26.49
C GLY A 201 19.93 -33.78 27.97
N ASN A 202 20.15 -32.80 28.87
CA ASN A 202 20.40 -33.04 30.29
C ASN A 202 19.22 -32.59 31.16
N VAL A 203 18.87 -33.41 32.15
CA VAL A 203 17.86 -33.09 33.17
C VAL A 203 18.54 -33.00 34.54
N THR A 204 18.38 -31.87 35.23
CA THR A 204 18.92 -31.66 36.60
C THR A 204 17.79 -31.27 37.57
N ILE A 205 17.84 -31.76 38.82
CA ILE A 205 16.93 -31.35 39.90
C ILE A 205 17.64 -30.34 40.79
N THR A 206 16.96 -29.27 41.17
CA THR A 206 17.54 -28.25 42.06
C THR A 206 17.38 -28.66 43.53
N GLU A 207 18.20 -29.58 44.05
CA GLU A 207 18.15 -29.91 45.47
C GLU A 207 18.91 -28.90 46.37
N LYS A 208 18.20 -28.44 47.41
CA LYS A 208 18.80 -28.05 48.69
C LYS A 208 18.21 -28.99 49.75
N SER A 209 18.90 -30.06 50.11
CA SER A 209 18.87 -30.57 51.47
C SER A 209 20.03 -31.52 51.74
N GLU A 210 20.77 -31.23 52.79
CA GLU A 210 21.56 -32.20 53.53
C GLU A 210 20.65 -33.37 53.92
N GLY A 211 20.86 -34.54 53.31
CA GLY A 211 20.10 -35.76 53.63
C GLY A 211 19.86 -36.61 52.38
N GLU A 212 20.36 -37.84 52.43
CA GLU A 212 20.34 -38.88 51.38
C GLU A 212 19.03 -38.89 50.55
N GLY A 213 19.09 -38.38 49.32
CA GLY A 213 18.01 -38.35 48.33
C GLY A 213 18.45 -39.00 47.01
N LEU A 214 17.56 -39.81 46.43
CA LEU A 214 17.85 -40.98 45.59
C LEU A 214 17.86 -40.75 44.06
N PHE A 215 18.12 -39.53 43.56
CA PHE A 215 17.99 -39.23 42.12
C PHE A 215 19.20 -38.50 41.54
N SER A 216 19.90 -39.16 40.62
CA SER A 216 21.09 -38.68 39.90
C SER A 216 20.74 -38.00 38.57
N GLU A 217 21.58 -37.04 38.16
CA GLU A 217 21.58 -36.37 36.84
C GLU A 217 21.43 -37.38 35.69
N PHE A 218 20.52 -37.09 34.74
CA PHE A 218 20.21 -37.98 33.62
C PHE A 218 20.58 -37.30 32.30
N ASN A 219 21.49 -37.92 31.54
CA ASN A 219 21.96 -37.43 30.25
C ASN A 219 21.41 -38.35 29.13
N PHE A 220 20.50 -37.83 28.32
CA PHE A 220 19.87 -38.60 27.24
C PHE A 220 20.81 -38.92 26.08
N ASN A 221 21.93 -38.22 25.94
CA ASN A 221 22.93 -38.50 24.90
C ASN A 221 23.85 -39.67 25.27
N ALA A 222 23.75 -40.21 26.49
CA ALA A 222 24.52 -41.36 26.94
C ALA A 222 23.77 -42.70 26.76
N LEU A 223 22.58 -42.68 26.12
CA LEU A 223 21.69 -43.83 25.91
C LEU A 223 21.86 -44.52 24.54
N GLU A 224 22.95 -44.23 23.80
CA GLU A 224 23.31 -44.97 22.57
C GLU A 224 23.74 -46.42 22.83
#